data_AF-A0A2X1K0P1-F1
#
_entry.id   AF-A0A2X1K0P1-F1
#
_cell.length_a   1.000
_cell.length_b   1.000
_cell.length_c   1.000
_cell.angle_alpha   90.00
_cell.angle_beta   90.00
_cell.angle_gamma   90.00
#
_symmetry.space_group_name_H-M   'P 1'
#
loop_
_entity.id
_entity.type
_entity.pdbx_description
1 polymer ?
#
loop_
_entity_poly.entity_id
_entity_poly.type
_entity_poly.pdbx_seq_one_letter_code
_entity_poly.pdbx_strand_id
1 'polypeptide(L)'
;MGYIYVVIEHQSKPEELMAFRMMRYSIAAMQNHLDAGYKELPLVIPMLFYHDCRSPYPYSLCWLDEFAEPAISPQNIFIGFSVG
;
A
#
# COMPACT_ATOMS: atom_id res chain seq x y z
N MET A 1 -8.52 -20.82 -8.75
CA MET A 1 -9.30 -19.59 -9.06
C MET A 1 -8.54 -18.46 -8.41
N GLY A 2 -8.14 -17.43 -9.15
CA GLY A 2 -7.37 -16.31 -8.59
C GLY A 2 -8.28 -15.28 -7.93
N TYR A 3 -7.91 -14.80 -6.75
CA TYR A 3 -8.62 -13.75 -6.03
C TYR A 3 -7.85 -12.43 -6.11
N ILE A 4 -8.58 -11.34 -6.30
CA ILE A 4 -8.03 -9.98 -6.31
C ILE A 4 -8.71 -9.20 -5.20
N TYR A 5 -7.90 -8.64 -4.30
CA TYR A 5 -8.34 -7.78 -3.22
C TYR A 5 -7.85 -6.38 -3.52
N VAL A 6 -8.69 -5.40 -3.23
CA VAL A 6 -8.35 -3.99 -3.38
C VAL A 6 -8.41 -3.34 -2.01
N VAL A 7 -7.29 -2.80 -1.56
CA VAL A 7 -7.23 -1.99 -0.34
C VAL A 7 -7.30 -0.53 -0.76
N ILE A 8 -8.28 0.22 -0.27
CA ILE A 8 -8.46 1.63 -0.60
C ILE A 8 -8.34 2.45 0.67
N GLU A 9 -7.42 3.41 0.67
CA GLU A 9 -7.29 4.41 1.72
C GLU A 9 -7.53 5.80 1.12
N HIS A 10 -8.27 6.65 1.83
CA HIS A 10 -8.50 8.05 1.45
C HIS A 10 -8.01 8.98 2.54
N GLN A 11 -7.10 9.89 2.21
CA GLN A 11 -6.57 10.88 3.17
C GLN A 11 -6.58 12.30 2.62
N SER A 12 -6.93 13.24 3.50
CA SER A 12 -6.88 14.69 3.22
C SER A 12 -5.64 15.37 3.82
N LYS A 13 -4.77 14.61 4.50
CA LYS A 13 -3.50 15.07 5.06
C LYS A 13 -2.46 13.97 4.83
N PRO A 14 -1.23 14.32 4.42
CA PRO A 14 -0.23 13.31 4.16
C PRO A 14 0.36 12.75 5.47
N GLU A 15 0.61 11.44 5.51
CA GLU A 15 1.22 10.67 6.59
C GLU A 15 2.58 10.09 6.11
N GLU A 16 3.65 10.29 6.89
CA GLU A 16 5.01 9.88 6.50
C GLU A 16 5.16 8.36 6.29
N LEU A 17 4.50 7.56 7.13
CA LEU A 17 4.58 6.09 7.12
C LEU A 17 3.39 5.43 6.41
N MET A 18 2.82 6.14 5.42
CA MET A 18 1.67 5.67 4.66
C MET A 18 1.96 4.36 3.92
N ALA A 19 3.16 4.20 3.36
CA ALA A 19 3.50 3.00 2.63
C ALA A 19 3.52 1.78 3.56
N PHE A 20 4.08 1.91 4.77
CA PHE A 20 4.00 0.86 5.78
C PHE A 20 2.57 0.56 6.23
N ARG A 21 1.74 1.60 6.42
CA ARG A 21 0.33 1.42 6.77
C ARG A 21 -0.42 0.60 5.71
N MET A 22 -0.22 0.91 4.44
CA MET A 22 -0.83 0.15 3.36
C MET A 22 -0.28 -1.28 3.22
N MET A 23 1.03 -1.48 3.46
CA MET A 23 1.61 -2.82 3.54
C MET A 23 0.90 -3.66 4.62
N ARG A 24 0.66 -3.08 5.81
CA ARG A 24 -0.07 -3.77 6.90
C ARG A 24 -1.48 -4.15 6.49
N TYR A 25 -2.20 -3.28 5.77
CA TYR A 25 -3.53 -3.60 5.27
C TYR A 25 -3.51 -4.72 4.23
N SER A 26 -2.53 -4.72 3.34
CA SER A 26 -2.36 -5.80 2.36
C SER A 26 -2.08 -7.14 3.04
N ILE A 27 -1.22 -7.17 4.06
CA ILE A 27 -0.95 -8.38 4.85
C ILE A 27 -2.20 -8.84 5.59
N ALA A 28 -2.97 -7.92 6.19
CA ALA A 28 -4.22 -8.27 6.86
C ALA A 28 -5.25 -8.87 5.89
N ALA A 29 -5.37 -8.31 4.68
CA ALA A 29 -6.25 -8.87 3.64
C ALA A 29 -5.82 -10.28 3.20
N MET A 30 -4.51 -10.49 3.02
CA MET A 30 -3.93 -11.80 2.73
C MET A 30 -4.18 -12.81 3.87
N GLN A 31 -3.99 -12.39 5.12
CA GLN A 31 -4.22 -13.24 6.28
C GLN A 31 -5.69 -13.63 6.40
N ASN A 32 -6.60 -12.66 6.27
CA ASN A 32 -8.04 -12.91 6.28
C ASN A 32 -8.47 -13.90 5.18
N HIS A 33 -7.78 -13.88 4.02
CA HIS A 33 -8.00 -14.85 2.95
C HIS A 33 -7.58 -16.27 3.37
N LEU A 34 -6.41 -16.41 4.00
CA LEU A 34 -5.97 -17.72 4.52
C LEU A 34 -6.90 -18.23 5.64
N ASP A 35 -7.32 -17.34 6.54
CA ASP A 35 -8.22 -17.65 7.66
C ASP A 35 -9.61 -18.10 7.17
N ALA A 36 -10.04 -17.65 5.98
CA ALA A 36 -11.26 -18.11 5.32
C ALA A 36 -11.14 -19.52 4.71
N GLY A 37 -9.98 -20.18 4.82
CA GLY A 37 -9.74 -21.56 4.38
C GLY A 37 -9.15 -21.67 2.97
N TYR A 38 -8.78 -20.55 2.34
CA TYR A 38 -8.08 -20.55 1.06
C TYR A 38 -6.59 -20.89 1.24
N LYS A 39 -5.99 -21.56 0.27
CA LYS A 39 -4.61 -22.08 0.33
C LYS A 39 -3.59 -21.24 -0.43
N GLU A 40 -4.05 -20.32 -1.27
CA GLU A 40 -3.23 -19.47 -2.12
C GLU A 40 -3.41 -18.02 -1.68
N LEU A 41 -2.35 -17.21 -1.80
CA LEU A 41 -2.45 -15.79 -1.49
C LEU A 41 -3.17 -15.03 -2.61
N PRO A 42 -4.07 -14.10 -2.29
CA PRO A 42 -4.67 -13.24 -3.29
C PRO A 42 -3.68 -12.18 -3.79
N LEU A 43 -3.86 -11.72 -5.02
CA LEU A 43 -3.25 -10.47 -5.44
C LEU A 43 -3.92 -9.32 -4.69
N VAL A 44 -3.15 -8.55 -3.93
CA VAL A 44 -3.64 -7.34 -3.28
C VAL A 44 -3.15 -6.11 -4.02
N ILE A 45 -4.07 -5.27 -4.48
CA ILE A 45 -3.78 -4.00 -5.15
C ILE A 45 -4.12 -2.89 -4.16
N PRO A 46 -3.11 -2.25 -3.55
CA PRO A 46 -3.36 -1.15 -2.65
C PRO A 46 -3.46 0.18 -3.43
N MET A 47 -4.50 0.95 -3.17
CA MET A 47 -4.79 2.25 -3.77
C MET A 47 -4.93 3.33 -2.70
N LEU A 48 -4.23 4.44 -2.90
CA LEU A 48 -4.28 5.61 -2.04
C LEU A 48 -4.93 6.78 -2.80
N PHE A 49 -6.06 7.27 -2.30
CA PHE A 49 -6.66 8.53 -2.72
C PHE A 49 -6.18 9.65 -1.80
N TYR A 50 -5.56 10.66 -2.38
CA TYR A 50 -5.03 11.80 -1.64
C TYR A 50 -5.49 13.08 -2.30
N HIS A 51 -6.16 13.93 -1.51
CA HIS A 51 -6.69 15.21 -1.96
C HIS A 51 -6.40 16.27 -0.90
N ASP A 52 -5.22 16.88 -1.01
CA ASP A 52 -4.78 18.02 -0.20
C ASP A 52 -4.10 19.06 -1.11
N CYS A 53 -3.84 20.25 -0.58
CA CYS A 53 -3.28 21.40 -1.28
C CYS A 53 -1.87 21.14 -1.84
N ARG A 54 -1.13 20.20 -1.25
CA ARG A 54 0.22 19.80 -1.70
C ARG A 54 0.12 18.53 -2.54
N SER A 55 0.05 18.69 -3.85
CA SER A 55 0.10 17.61 -4.84
C SER A 55 1.39 17.70 -5.67
N PRO A 56 2.09 16.58 -5.97
CA PRO A 56 1.75 15.20 -5.62
C PRO A 56 1.96 14.86 -4.13
N TYR A 57 1.56 13.64 -3.71
CA TYR A 57 1.79 13.15 -2.34
C TYR A 57 3.27 13.32 -1.94
N PRO A 58 3.59 13.93 -0.78
CA PRO A 58 4.94 14.39 -0.49
C PRO A 58 5.90 13.33 0.05
N TYR A 59 5.42 12.11 0.35
CA TYR A 59 6.23 11.02 0.93
C TYR A 59 6.32 9.82 0.00
N SER A 60 7.31 8.94 0.23
CA SER A 60 7.44 7.72 -0.58
C SER A 60 6.23 6.80 -0.35
N LEU A 61 5.77 6.18 -1.43
CA LEU A 61 4.77 5.10 -1.39
C LEU A 61 5.44 3.71 -1.43
N CYS A 62 6.77 3.65 -1.46
CA CYS A 62 7.52 2.42 -1.30
C CYS A 62 7.92 2.27 0.18
N TRP A 63 7.36 1.28 0.86
CA TRP A 63 7.61 1.05 2.29
C TRP A 63 9.08 0.71 2.60
N LEU A 64 9.83 0.22 1.61
CA LEU A 64 11.26 -0.07 1.74
C LEU A 64 12.11 1.21 1.87
N ASP A 65 11.59 2.36 1.44
CA ASP A 65 12.29 3.64 1.57
C ASP A 65 12.16 4.22 2.99
N GLU A 66 11.32 3.63 3.84
CA GLU A 66 11.11 4.06 5.22
C GLU A 66 12.17 3.51 6.20
N PHE A 67 13.06 2.61 5.75
CA PHE A 67 14.18 2.14 6.57
C PHE A 67 15.30 3.18 6.69
N ALA A 68 16.04 3.13 7.80
CA ALA A 68 17.16 4.04 8.06
C ALA A 68 18.28 3.97 6.99
N GLU A 69 18.41 2.83 6.29
CA GLU A 69 19.36 2.62 5.19
C GLU A 69 18.62 2.10 3.94
N PRO A 70 18.11 2.99 3.07
CA PRO A 70 17.31 2.61 1.89
C PRO A 70 18.08 1.92 0.76
N ALA A 71 19.40 1.75 0.88
CA ALA A 71 20.32 1.44 -0.22
C ALA A 71 20.12 0.06 -0.89
N ILE A 72 19.20 -0.78 -0.38
CA ILE A 72 18.87 -2.11 -0.90
C ILE A 72 17.36 -2.25 -1.14
N SER A 73 16.69 -1.17 -1.55
CA SER A 73 15.26 -1.17 -1.90
C SER A 73 15.09 -1.50 -3.40
N PRO A 74 14.68 -2.73 -3.78
CA PRO A 74 14.24 -2.98 -5.16
C PRO A 74 13.03 -2.11 -5.50
N GLN A 75 13.13 -1.39 -6.62
CA GLN A 75 12.12 -0.46 -7.12
C GLN A 75 10.70 -1.05 -7.13
N ASN A 76 9.75 -0.26 -6.61
CA ASN A 76 8.29 -0.33 -6.78
C ASN A 76 7.57 -1.66 -6.44
N ILE A 77 7.08 -1.76 -5.19
CA ILE A 77 6.02 -2.73 -4.80
C ILE A 77 4.64 -2.05 -4.69
N PHE A 78 4.53 -0.73 -4.97
CA PHE A 78 3.29 0.02 -4.77
C PHE A 78 2.92 0.87 -6.00
N ILE A 79 1.71 0.68 -6.53
CA ILE A 79 1.15 1.50 -7.62
C ILE A 79 0.16 2.49 -7.00
N GLY A 80 0.67 3.62 -6.53
CA GLY A 80 -0.18 4.73 -6.07
C GLY A 80 -0.62 5.58 -7.25
N PHE A 81 -1.93 5.73 -7.46
CA PHE A 81 -2.50 6.72 -8.38
C PHE A 81 -2.99 7.93 -7.56
N SER A 82 -2.29 9.06 -7.66
CA SER A 82 -2.80 10.33 -7.13
C SER A 82 -3.82 10.89 -8.12
N VAL A 83 -5.11 10.77 -7.81
CA VAL A 83 -6.16 11.47 -8.56
C VAL A 83 -6.30 12.86 -7.95
N GLY A 84 -6.01 13.88 -8.75
CA GLY A 84 -6.05 15.30 -8.35
C GLY A 84 -7.45 15.81 -8.03
#